data_AF-A0A0B1SJ21-F1
#
_entry.id   AF-A0A0B1SJ21-F1
#
_cell.length_a   1.000
_cell.length_b   1.000
_cell.length_c   1.000
_cell.angle_alpha   90.00
_cell.angle_beta   90.00
_cell.angle_gamma   90.00
#
_symmetry.space_group_name_H-M   'P 1'
#
loop_
_entity.id
_entity.type
_entity.pdbx_description
1 polymer ?
#
loop_
_entity_poly.entity_id
_entity_poly.type
_entity_poly.pdbx_seq_one_letter_code
_entity_poly.pdbx_strand_id
1 'polypeptide(L)'
;MTAVHALISYSMVLVPLYHNSKVEALCEIINRCDLEVIFCDSEERANTFVSRMNEGVIRAPKKLIILNATSEQPNGPHASVDGLEVWFLTPV
;
A
#
# COMPACT_ATOMS: atom_id res chain seq x y z
N MET A 1 2.00 -4.35 17.17
CA MET A 1 0.87 -3.53 17.68
C MET A 1 1.06 -2.02 17.48
N THR A 2 2.26 -1.54 17.14
CA THR A 2 2.59 -0.10 17.04
C THR A 2 1.76 0.67 16.00
N ALA A 3 1.55 0.09 14.80
CA ALA A 3 0.77 0.75 13.75
C ALA A 3 -0.70 0.96 14.15
N VAL A 4 -1.35 -0.06 14.71
CA VAL A 4 -2.75 0.03 15.16
C VAL A 4 -2.90 1.06 16.29
N HIS A 5 -1.95 1.09 17.24
CA HIS A 5 -1.96 2.07 18.33
C HIS A 5 -1.81 3.51 17.82
N ALA A 6 -0.90 3.75 16.87
CA ALA A 6 -0.76 5.06 16.24
C ALA A 6 -2.05 5.47 15.51
N LEU A 7 -2.65 4.58 14.72
CA LEU A 7 -3.88 4.85 13.99
C LEU A 7 -5.03 5.27 14.91
N ILE A 8 -5.26 4.51 15.99
CA ILE A 8 -6.31 4.81 16.96
C ILE A 8 -6.03 6.14 17.68
N SER A 9 -4.78 6.41 18.04
CA SER A 9 -4.40 7.63 18.79
C SER A 9 -4.63 8.92 17.99
N TYR A 10 -4.61 8.85 16.67
CA TYR A 10 -4.83 10.00 15.76
C TYR A 10 -6.18 9.96 15.06
N SER A 11 -7.16 9.20 15.57
CA SER A 11 -8.51 9.06 14.97
C SER A 11 -8.51 8.61 13.51
N MET A 12 -7.52 7.81 13.11
CA MET A 12 -7.43 7.23 11.77
C MET A 12 -8.24 5.92 11.72
N VAL A 13 -8.89 5.69 10.58
CA VAL A 13 -9.63 4.45 10.31
C VAL A 13 -8.71 3.44 9.64
N LEU A 14 -8.62 2.23 10.20
CA LEU A 14 -7.92 1.11 9.58
C LEU A 14 -8.90 0.26 8.77
N VAL A 15 -8.59 0.04 7.50
CA VAL A 15 -9.28 -0.94 6.65
C VAL A 15 -8.37 -2.14 6.43
N PRO A 16 -8.65 -3.32 7.02
CA PRO A 16 -7.80 -4.48 6.84
C PRO A 16 -7.94 -5.04 5.42
N LEU A 17 -6.82 -5.10 4.69
CA LEU A 17 -6.73 -5.74 3.39
C LEU A 17 -6.14 -7.15 3.56
N TYR A 18 -6.99 -8.17 3.61
CA TYR A 18 -6.55 -9.55 3.86
C TYR A 18 -5.84 -10.17 2.65
N HIS A 19 -4.75 -10.90 2.91
CA HIS A 19 -3.91 -11.50 1.86
C HIS A 19 -4.63 -12.58 1.03
N ASN A 20 -5.66 -13.21 1.59
CA ASN A 20 -6.46 -14.27 0.94
C ASN A 20 -7.60 -13.71 0.08
N SER A 21 -7.80 -12.39 0.08
CA SER A 21 -8.82 -11.75 -0.74
C SER A 21 -8.35 -11.63 -2.18
N LYS A 22 -9.29 -11.74 -3.13
CA LYS A 22 -8.99 -11.51 -4.56
C LYS A 22 -8.51 -10.07 -4.77
N VAL A 23 -7.52 -9.89 -5.63
CA VAL A 23 -6.92 -8.58 -5.91
C VAL A 23 -7.97 -7.57 -6.37
N GLU A 24 -8.96 -7.99 -7.15
CA GLU A 24 -10.05 -7.14 -7.63
C GLU A 24 -10.90 -6.58 -6.48
N ALA A 25 -11.21 -7.42 -5.48
CA ALA A 25 -11.96 -6.99 -4.30
C ALA A 25 -11.14 -6.00 -3.45
N LEU A 26 -9.82 -6.24 -3.33
CA LEU A 26 -8.93 -5.31 -2.65
C LEU A 26 -8.87 -3.96 -3.36
N CYS A 27 -8.79 -3.95 -4.70
CA CYS A 27 -8.84 -2.73 -5.50
C CYS A 27 -10.16 -1.96 -5.30
N GLU A 28 -11.29 -2.67 -5.27
CA GLU A 28 -12.59 -2.05 -5.00
C GLU A 28 -12.63 -1.39 -3.62
N ILE A 29 -12.15 -2.08 -2.57
CA ILE A 29 -12.08 -1.54 -1.21
C ILE A 29 -11.22 -0.27 -1.18
N ILE A 30 -10.02 -0.31 -1.79
CA ILE A 30 -9.11 0.84 -1.84
C ILE A 30 -9.81 2.06 -2.44
N ASN A 31 -10.50 1.88 -3.57
CA ASN A 31 -11.18 2.97 -4.25
C ASN A 31 -12.43 3.46 -3.49
N ARG A 32 -13.23 2.56 -2.93
CA ARG A 32 -14.48 2.91 -2.24
C ARG A 32 -14.23 3.58 -0.89
N CYS A 33 -13.13 3.25 -0.24
CA CYS A 33 -12.71 3.85 1.01
C CYS A 33 -11.79 5.05 0.82
N ASP A 34 -11.45 5.41 -0.42
CA ASP A 34 -10.51 6.50 -0.77
C ASP A 34 -9.22 6.44 0.06
N LEU A 35 -8.62 5.24 0.12
CA LEU A 35 -7.47 5.00 1.00
C LEU A 35 -6.26 5.80 0.50
N GLU A 36 -5.83 6.80 1.30
CA GLU A 36 -4.66 7.63 0.95
C GLU A 36 -3.32 6.94 1.21
N VAL A 37 -3.27 6.06 2.20
CA VAL A 37 -2.04 5.37 2.64
C VAL A 37 -2.30 3.87 2.74
N ILE A 38 -1.46 3.07 2.09
CA ILE A 38 -1.54 1.61 2.13
C ILE A 38 -0.27 1.05 2.76
N PHE A 39 -0.43 0.20 3.76
CA PHE A 39 0.64 -0.62 4.32
C PHE A 39 0.63 -2.00 3.67
N CYS A 40 1.77 -2.43 3.15
CA CYS A 40 1.96 -3.69 2.46
C CYS A 40 3.06 -4.51 3.15
N ASP A 41 2.82 -5.80 3.32
CA ASP A 41 3.70 -6.72 4.03
C ASP A 41 4.83 -7.27 3.16
N SER A 42 4.69 -7.26 1.83
CA SER A 42 5.71 -7.75 0.89
C SER A 42 5.80 -6.91 -0.38
N GLU A 43 6.97 -6.96 -1.03
CA GLU A 43 7.20 -6.28 -2.32
C GLU A 43 6.35 -6.86 -3.45
N GLU A 44 6.14 -8.18 -3.50
CA GLU A 44 5.32 -8.83 -4.53
C GLU A 44 3.89 -8.26 -4.53
N ARG A 45 3.31 -8.10 -3.33
CA ARG A 45 1.98 -7.57 -3.16
C ARG A 45 1.92 -6.07 -3.46
N ALA A 46 2.95 -5.33 -3.08
CA ALA A 46 3.10 -3.92 -3.43
C ALA A 46 3.18 -3.72 -4.96
N ASN A 47 3.98 -4.54 -5.65
CA ASN A 47 4.08 -4.55 -7.12
C ASN A 47 2.72 -4.83 -7.78
N THR A 48 1.93 -5.74 -7.21
CA THR A 48 0.57 -6.01 -7.70
C THR A 48 -0.29 -4.75 -7.64
N PHE A 49 -0.28 -4.02 -6.51
CA PHE A 49 -1.03 -2.77 -6.40
C PHE A 49 -0.52 -1.69 -7.34
N VAL A 50 0.79 -1.57 -7.52
CA VAL A 50 1.38 -0.60 -8.47
C VAL A 50 1.00 -0.91 -9.91
N SER A 51 1.00 -2.18 -10.34
CA SER A 51 0.49 -2.56 -11.67
C SER A 51 -0.96 -2.11 -11.85
N ARG A 52 -1.81 -2.35 -10.85
CA ARG A 52 -3.22 -1.94 -10.89
C ARG A 52 -3.41 -0.41 -10.89
N MET A 53 -2.51 0.34 -10.27
CA MET A 53 -2.49 1.81 -10.37
C MET A 53 -2.12 2.27 -11.78
N ASN A 54 -1.07 1.69 -12.38
CA ASN A 54 -0.66 1.97 -13.75
C ASN A 54 -1.74 1.63 -14.79
N GLU A 55 -2.52 0.57 -14.54
CA GLU A 55 -3.69 0.19 -15.34
C GLU A 55 -4.90 1.12 -15.12
N GLY A 56 -4.83 2.07 -14.19
CA GLY A 56 -5.94 2.98 -13.83
C GLY A 56 -7.06 2.33 -13.02
N VAL A 57 -6.84 1.11 -12.51
CA VAL A 57 -7.82 0.37 -11.70
C VAL A 57 -7.89 0.94 -10.28
N ILE A 58 -6.73 1.26 -9.68
CA ILE A 58 -6.65 1.91 -8.37
C ILE A 58 -6.40 3.41 -8.58
N ARG A 59 -7.20 4.28 -7.94
CA ARG A 59 -7.18 5.74 -8.17
C ARG A 59 -6.61 6.57 -7.01
N ALA A 60 -6.54 6.00 -5.81
CA ALA A 60 -6.60 6.78 -4.57
C ALA A 60 -5.29 6.93 -3.77
N PRO A 61 -4.38 5.95 -3.65
CA PRO A 61 -3.33 6.06 -2.65
C PRO A 61 -2.24 7.01 -3.10
N LYS A 62 -1.96 8.00 -2.25
CA LYS A 62 -0.81 8.91 -2.38
C LYS A 62 0.46 8.27 -1.85
N LYS A 63 0.34 7.27 -0.94
CA LYS A 63 1.48 6.61 -0.30
C LYS A 63 1.32 5.09 -0.22
N LEU A 64 2.38 4.36 -0.54
CA LEU A 64 2.50 2.92 -0.36
C LEU A 64 3.72 2.61 0.51
N ILE A 65 3.50 1.96 1.65
CA ILE A 65 4.54 1.66 2.63
C ILE A 65 4.77 0.15 2.63
N ILE A 66 5.98 -0.31 2.35
CA ILE A 66 6.37 -1.72 2.29
C ILE A 66 7.14 -2.07 3.57
N LEU A 67 6.59 -2.97 4.37
CA LEU A 67 7.06 -3.28 5.73
C LEU A 67 8.20 -4.30 5.80
N ASN A 68 8.30 -5.21 4.83
CA ASN A 68 9.38 -6.20 4.77
C ASN A 68 10.07 -6.09 3.40
N ALA A 69 10.67 -4.93 3.16
CA ALA A 69 11.52 -4.74 2.00
C ALA A 69 12.73 -5.68 2.09
N THR A 70 12.97 -6.47 1.04
CA THR A 70 14.16 -7.33 0.93
C THR A 70 15.12 -6.84 -0.13
N SER A 71 14.68 -5.93 -1.01
CA SER A 71 15.51 -5.30 -2.03
C SER A 71 16.09 -3.97 -1.54
N GLU A 72 17.34 -3.69 -1.89
CA GLU A 72 18.03 -2.42 -1.57
C GLU A 72 17.63 -1.25 -2.48
N GLN A 73 16.59 -1.38 -3.32
CA GLN A 73 16.25 -0.35 -4.30
C GLN A 73 15.08 0.53 -3.83
N PRO A 74 15.34 1.81 -3.52
CA PRO A 74 14.28 2.73 -3.11
C PRO A 74 13.36 3.15 -4.28
N ASN A 75 13.69 2.82 -5.53
CA ASN A 75 12.88 3.13 -6.71
C ASN A 75 13.11 2.09 -7.82
N GLY A 76 12.42 0.95 -7.74
CA GLY A 76 12.25 0.01 -8.85
C GLY A 76 11.10 0.43 -9.79
N PRO A 77 10.27 -0.49 -10.34
CA PRO A 77 9.14 -0.17 -11.24
C PRO A 77 8.09 0.80 -10.64
N HIS A 78 8.22 1.16 -9.37
CA HIS A 78 7.35 2.04 -8.60
C HIS A 78 7.45 3.54 -8.94
N ALA A 79 8.48 3.96 -9.68
CA ALA A 79 8.63 5.35 -10.15
C ALA A 79 7.68 5.73 -11.31
N SER A 80 6.80 4.81 -11.73
CA SER A 80 5.92 4.97 -12.90
C SER A 80 4.55 5.56 -12.58
N VAL A 81 4.12 5.56 -11.32
CA VAL A 81 2.83 6.12 -10.90
C VAL A 81 3.03 7.58 -10.47
N ASP A 82 2.44 8.51 -11.23
CA ASP A 82 2.52 9.94 -10.92
C ASP A 82 1.90 10.26 -9.56
N GLY A 83 2.64 10.98 -8.71
CA GLY A 83 2.19 11.38 -7.36
C GLY A 83 2.20 10.31 -6.27
N LEU A 84 2.68 9.09 -6.54
CA LEU A 84 2.78 8.02 -5.54
C LEU A 84 4.14 8.06 -4.82
N GLU A 85 4.13 8.23 -3.49
CA GLU A 85 5.32 8.04 -2.66
C GLU A 85 5.42 6.59 -2.17
N VAL A 86 6.57 5.95 -2.39
CA VAL A 86 6.85 4.59 -1.87
C VAL A 86 7.91 4.64 -0.78
N TRP A 87 7.62 4.01 0.36
CA TRP A 87 8.51 3.97 1.51
C TRP A 87 8.82 2.53 1.90
N PHE A 88 10.09 2.24 2.15
CA PHE A 88 10.56 0.93 2.61
C PHE A 88 10.90 1.05 4.10
N LEU A 89 10.26 0.22 4.93
CA LEU A 89 10.65 0.05 6.32
C LEU A 89 11.44 -1.24 6.43
N THR A 90 12.70 -1.13 6.83
CA THR A 90 13.52 -2.29 7.21
C THR A 90 13.19 -2.67 8.65
N PRO A 91 12.99 -3.96 8.95
CA PRO A 91 12.89 -4.42 10.33
C PRO A 91 14.19 -4.08 11.07
N VAL A 92 14.07 -3.43 12.23
CA VAL A 92 15.18 -3.12 13.16
C VAL A 92 15.49 -4.35 14.02
#